data_AF-A0A914SQJ8-F1
#
_entry.id   AF-A0A914SQJ8-F1
#
_cell.length_a   1.000
_cell.length_b   1.000
_cell.length_c   1.000
_cell.angle_alpha   90.00
_cell.angle_beta   90.00
_cell.angle_gamma   90.00
#
_symmetry.space_group_name_H-M   'P 1'
#
loop_
_entity.id
_entity.type
_entity.pdbx_description
1 polymer ?
#
loop_
_entity_poly.entity_id
_entity_poly.type
_entity_poly.pdbx_seq_one_letter_code
_entity_poly.pdbx_strand_id
1 'polypeptide(L)' 'MLSRLAGSSARALGRRTFASAQLDAHDQVADAKKPMEEQVNPSFFKMVDFYFEKGATVIEPKLVEDIVSQNMTKND' A
#
# COMPACT_ATOMS: atom_id res chain seq x y z
N MET A 1 36.77 12.37 42.01
CA MET A 1 35.86 13.46 41.63
C MET A 1 34.76 12.89 40.76
N LEU A 2 33.52 12.91 41.25
CA LEU A 2 32.34 12.32 40.62
C LEU A 2 31.89 13.18 39.44
N SER A 3 32.15 12.72 38.21
CA SER A 3 31.62 13.37 37.01
C SER A 3 30.20 12.86 36.74
N ARG A 4 29.27 13.80 36.68
CA ARG A 4 27.84 13.61 36.50
C ARG A 4 27.55 13.06 35.10
N LEU A 5 26.99 11.85 35.02
CA LEU A 5 26.33 11.37 33.82
C LEU A 5 25.05 12.19 33.65
N ALA A 6 25.15 13.30 32.92
CA ALA A 6 24.00 14.10 32.54
C ALA A 6 23.10 13.23 31.67
N GLY A 7 21.92 12.88 32.20
CA GLY A 7 20.89 12.14 31.51
C GLY A 7 20.40 12.93 30.30
N SER A 8 21.00 12.66 29.13
CA SER A 8 20.35 12.89 27.86
C SER A 8 19.34 11.77 27.66
N SER A 9 18.16 11.93 28.27
CA SER A 9 16.95 11.30 27.74
C SER A 9 16.75 11.84 26.32
N ALA A 10 17.40 11.21 25.36
CA ALA A 10 17.07 11.34 23.95
C ALA A 10 15.64 10.81 23.82
N ARG A 11 14.67 11.71 23.92
CA ARG A 11 13.32 11.44 23.45
C ARG A 11 13.48 11.22 21.96
N ALA A 12 13.64 9.96 21.57
CA ALA A 12 13.47 9.54 20.20
C ALA A 12 12.02 9.88 19.85
N LEU A 13 11.81 11.10 19.36
CA LEU A 13 10.59 11.48 18.68
C LEU A 13 10.51 10.56 17.47
N GLY A 14 9.75 9.47 17.63
CA GLY A 14 9.39 8.57 16.55
C GLY A 14 8.63 9.37 15.50
N ARG A 15 9.38 10.00 14.60
CA ARG A 15 8.88 10.56 13.36
C ARG A 15 8.39 9.39 12.53
N ARG A 16 7.11 9.04 12.71
CA ARG A 16 6.33 8.32 11.70
C ARG A 16 6.20 9.24 10.50
N THR A 17 7.29 9.39 9.75
CA THR A 17 7.28 10.08 8.47
C THR A 17 6.70 9.08 7.48
N PHE A 18 5.39 9.19 7.24
CA PHE A 18 4.86 8.73 5.97
C PHE A 18 5.65 9.48 4.90
N ALA A 19 6.36 8.75 4.04
CA ALA A 19 7.08 9.35 2.93
C ALA A 19 6.05 9.89 1.93
N SER A 20 5.58 11.12 2.14
CA SER A 20 4.85 11.85 1.11
C SER A 20 5.87 12.28 0.07
N ALA A 21 5.71 11.85 -1.19
CA ALA A 21 6.52 12.38 -2.27
C ALA A 21 6.32 13.91 -2.31
N GLN A 22 7.40 14.67 -2.07
CA GLN A 22 7.37 16.12 -2.16
C GLN A 22 7.42 16.51 -3.64
N LEU A 23 6.26 16.45 -4.29
CA LEU A 23 6.05 16.98 -5.63
C LEU A 23 5.49 18.40 -5.53
N ASP A 24 5.91 19.28 -6.45
CA ASP A 24 5.26 20.57 -6.64
C ASP A 24 3.78 20.39 -7.02
N ALA A 25 2.94 21.40 -6.75
CA ALA A 25 1.52 21.33 -7.05
C ALA A 25 1.23 21.07 -8.53
N HIS A 26 2.01 21.64 -9.45
CA HIS A 26 1.84 21.38 -10.88
C HIS A 26 2.26 19.94 -11.25
N ASP A 27 3.35 19.46 -10.65
CA ASP A 27 3.86 18.11 -10.87
C ASP A 27 2.91 17.05 -10.32
N GLN A 28 2.19 17.32 -9.23
CA GLN A 28 1.14 16.42 -8.71
C GLN A 28 0.00 16.23 -9.71
N VAL A 29 -0.42 17.30 -10.40
CA VAL A 29 -1.47 17.22 -11.42
C VAL A 29 -0.98 16.46 -12.65
N ALA A 30 0.29 16.64 -13.03
CA ALA A 30 0.90 15.88 -14.13
C ALA A 30 1.04 14.39 -13.77
N ASP A 31 1.48 14.09 -12.55
CA ASP A 31 1.63 12.72 -12.03
C ASP A 31 0.29 11.98 -11.99
N ALA A 32 -0.78 12.64 -11.51
CA ALA A 32 -2.12 12.05 -11.44
C ALA A 32 -2.73 11.65 -12.80
N LYS A 33 -2.15 12.10 -13.92
CA LYS A 33 -2.58 11.72 -15.28
C LYS A 33 -1.87 10.47 -15.81
N LYS A 34 -0.79 10.03 -15.16
CA LYS A 34 -0.07 8.82 -15.56
C LYS A 34 -0.89 7.56 -15.23
N PRO A 35 -0.61 6.44 -15.90
CA PRO A 35 -1.08 5.11 -15.46
C PRO A 35 -0.71 4.86 -13.98
N MET A 36 -1.55 4.12 -13.26
CA MET A 36 -1.42 3.95 -11.79
C MET A 36 -0.03 3.47 -11.37
N GLU A 37 0.56 2.53 -12.10
CA GLU A 37 1.89 1.98 -11.79
C GLU A 37 3.04 2.97 -11.98
N GLU A 38 2.83 4.05 -12.72
CA GLU A 38 3.85 5.08 -13.01
C GLU A 38 3.68 6.34 -12.14
N GLN A 39 2.61 6.41 -11.35
CA GLN A 39 2.37 7.52 -10.43
C GLN A 39 3.34 7.45 -9.25
N VAL A 40 4.01 8.57 -8.96
CA VAL A 40 4.93 8.69 -7.82
C VAL A 40 4.15 8.97 -6.54
N ASN A 41 3.03 9.70 -6.64
CA ASN A 41 2.17 10.01 -5.52
C ASN A 41 0.70 9.71 -5.84
N PRO A 42 0.34 8.43 -6.04
CA PRO A 42 -1.02 8.09 -6.39
C PRO A 42 -1.98 8.41 -5.24
N SER A 43 -3.23 8.68 -5.60
CA SER A 43 -4.30 8.74 -4.61
C SER A 43 -4.40 7.39 -3.90
N PHE A 44 -4.34 7.39 -2.57
CA PHE A 44 -4.36 6.18 -1.75
C PHE A 44 -5.54 5.25 -2.10
N PHE A 45 -6.77 5.79 -2.16
CA PHE A 45 -7.95 4.99 -2.47
C PHE A 45 -7.89 4.40 -3.88
N LYS A 46 -7.51 5.21 -4.88
CA LYS A 46 -7.40 4.72 -6.26
C LYS A 46 -6.31 3.67 -6.42
N MET A 47 -5.19 3.81 -5.70
CA MET A 47 -4.11 2.83 -5.68
C MET A 47 -4.56 1.50 -5.09
N VAL A 48 -5.28 1.55 -3.97
CA VAL A 48 -5.84 0.34 -3.34
C VAL A 48 -6.83 -0.34 -4.27
N ASP A 49 -7.78 0.39 -4.84
CA ASP A 49 -8.79 -0.14 -5.76
C ASP A 49 -8.12 -0.82 -6.96
N PHE A 50 -7.14 -0.15 -7.57
CA PHE A 50 -6.41 -0.67 -8.72
C PHE A 50 -5.69 -1.99 -8.43
N TYR A 51 -4.93 -2.07 -7.33
CA TYR A 51 -4.21 -3.29 -7.01
C TYR A 51 -5.12 -4.41 -6.49
N PHE A 52 -6.24 -4.04 -5.86
CA PHE A 52 -7.29 -5.00 -5.51
C PHE A 52 -7.88 -5.64 -6.76
N GLU A 53 -8.31 -4.84 -7.75
CA GLU A 53 -8.86 -5.34 -9.01
C GLU A 53 -7.82 -6.18 -9.78
N LYS A 54 -6.57 -5.73 -9.82
CA LYS A 54 -5.46 -6.48 -10.45
C LYS A 54 -5.26 -7.85 -9.79
N GLY A 55 -5.36 -7.93 -8.46
CA GLY A 55 -5.31 -9.20 -7.75
C GLY A 55 -6.55 -10.07 -8.00
N ALA A 56 -7.73 -9.46 -7.99
CA ALA A 56 -9.01 -10.13 -8.21
C ALA A 56 -9.05 -10.83 -9.57
N THR A 57 -8.68 -10.12 -10.65
CA THR A 57 -8.66 -10.67 -12.01
C THR A 57 -7.72 -11.87 -12.17
N VAL A 58 -6.62 -11.92 -11.41
CA VAL A 58 -5.67 -13.04 -11.43
C VAL A 58 -6.22 -14.25 -10.67
N ILE A 59 -6.86 -14.03 -9.52
CA ILE A 59 -7.32 -15.12 -8.64
C ILE A 59 -8.72 -15.64 -9.00
N GLU A 60 -9.56 -14.83 -9.64
CA GLU A 60 -10.92 -15.16 -10.06
C GLU A 60 -11.08 -16.51 -10.75
N PRO A 61 -10.30 -16.88 -11.80
CA PRO A 61 -10.49 -18.17 -12.46
C PRO A 61 -10.26 -19.36 -11.51
N LYS A 62 -9.29 -19.25 -10.58
CA LYS A 62 -9.02 -20.30 -9.60
C LYS A 62 -10.13 -20.42 -8.56
N LEU A 63 -10.68 -19.29 -8.10
CA LEU A 63 -11.82 -19.30 -7.19
C LEU A 63 -13.05 -19.95 -7.83
N VAL A 64 -13.30 -19.70 -9.13
CA VAL A 64 -14.40 -20.33 -9.86
C VAL A 64 -14.19 -21.85 -9.98
N GLU A 65 -12.98 -22.30 -10.33
CA GLU A 65 -12.61 -23.73 -10.36
C GLU A 65 -12.83 -24.41 -9.00
N ASP A 66 -12.40 -23.77 -7.92
CA ASP A 66 -12.54 -24.28 -6.56
C ASP A 66 -14.02 -24.41 -6.13
N ILE A 67 -14.87 -23.45 -6.49
CA ILE A 67 -16.31 -23.51 -6.20
C ILE A 67 -16.97 -24.67 -6.97
N VAL A 68 -16.65 -24.83 -8.26
CA VAL A 68 -17.21 -25.93 -9.07
C VAL A 68 -16.76 -27.28 -8.53
N SER A 69 -15.47 -27.45 -8.22
CA SER A 69 -14.94 -28.70 -7.67
C SER A 69 -15.56 -29.07 -6.31
N GLN A 70 -15.75 -28.10 -5.41
CA GLN A 70 -16.42 -28.33 -4.12
C GLN A 70 -17.91 -28.70 -4.25
N ASN A 71 -18.60 -28.18 -5.27
CA ASN A 71 -20.01 -28.54 -5.50
C ASN A 71 -20.15 -29.96 -6.06
N MET A 72 -19.18 -30.43 -6.85
CA MET A 72 -19.18 -31.79 -7.38
C MET A 72 -18.92 -32.83 -6.28
N THR A 73 -18.06 -32.55 -5.30
CA THR A 73 -17.76 -33.48 -4.21
C THR A 73 -18.84 -33.56 -3.12
N LYS A 74 -19.81 -32.64 -3.11
CA LYS A 74 -20.92 -32.61 -2.14
C LYS A 74 -22.16 -33.41 -2.57
N ASN A 75 -22.23 -33.82 -3.83
CA ASN A 75 -23.40 -34.48 -4.42
C ASN A 75 -23.23 -36.00 -4.62
N ASP A 76 -22.14 -36.58 -4.09
CA ASP A 76 -21.94 -38.04 -3.92
C ASP A 76 -22.10 -38.42 -2.44
#